data_AF-A0A9E4RQ92-F1
#
_entry.id   AF-A0A9E4RQ92-F1
#
_cell.length_a   1.000
_cell.length_b   1.000
_cell.length_c   1.000
_cell.angle_alpha   90.00
_cell.angle_beta   90.00
_cell.angle_gamma   90.00
#
_symmetry.space_group_name_H-M   'P 1'
#
loop_
_entity.id
_entity.type
_entity.pdbx_description
1 polymer ?
#
loop_
_entity_poly.entity_id
_entity_poly.type
_entity_poly.pdbx_seq_one_letter_code
_entity_poly.pdbx_strand_id
1 'polypeptide(L)'
;MSRQFGENYRDAGLTLKQVAMLEFADFLTVTPSRVSQAHVDSLRDSGWSDEDVVDIVHITSLFNYLVRVADGLGVELPPNRGQEEITQQLSFRDDIVLKPFGIIA
;
A
#
# COMPACT_ATOMS: atom_id res chain seq x y z
N MET A 1 10.67 7.18 12.53
CA MET A 1 11.02 6.27 11.42
C MET A 1 10.06 6.37 10.23
N SER A 2 8.77 6.68 10.41
CA SER A 2 7.74 6.70 9.34
C SER A 2 7.88 7.81 8.28
N ARG A 3 8.57 8.92 8.58
CA ARG A 3 8.64 10.09 7.67
C ARG A 3 9.47 9.87 6.40
N GLN A 4 10.48 9.00 6.45
CA GLN A 4 11.42 8.79 5.33
C GLN A 4 10.78 8.08 4.13
N PHE A 5 9.79 7.21 4.34
CA PHE A 5 9.17 6.44 3.25
C PHE A 5 8.29 7.29 2.34
N GLY A 6 7.62 8.31 2.88
CA GLY A 6 6.65 9.12 2.13
C GLY A 6 7.28 10.17 1.22
N GLU A 7 8.51 10.61 1.51
CA GLU A 7 9.18 11.67 0.74
C GLU A 7 10.10 11.10 -0.35
N ASN A 8 10.89 10.07 -0.04
CA ASN A 8 11.73 9.38 -1.02
C ASN A 8 12.05 7.94 -0.56
N TYR A 9 11.30 6.97 -1.07
CA TYR A 9 11.48 5.56 -0.70
C TYR A 9 12.80 4.95 -1.20
N ARG A 10 13.49 5.58 -2.16
CA ARG A 10 14.73 5.06 -2.73
C ARG A 10 15.89 5.05 -1.73
N ASP A 11 15.87 5.99 -0.78
CA ASP A 11 16.92 6.15 0.22
C ASP A 11 16.55 5.52 1.59
N ALA A 12 15.46 4.76 1.65
CA ALA A 12 14.88 4.26 2.90
C ALA A 12 15.49 2.94 3.42
N GLY A 13 16.66 2.52 2.89
CA GLY A 13 17.31 1.27 3.30
C GLY A 13 16.53 0.01 2.93
N LEU A 14 15.73 0.07 1.87
CA LEU A 14 14.91 -1.02 1.38
C LEU A 14 15.73 -2.06 0.61
N THR A 15 15.23 -3.29 0.59
CA THR A 15 15.77 -4.34 -0.28
C THR A 15 15.45 -4.03 -1.75
N LEU A 16 16.25 -4.56 -2.68
CA LEU A 16 16.01 -4.42 -4.12
C LEU A 16 14.60 -4.90 -4.51
N LYS A 17 14.13 -6.01 -3.91
CA LYS A 17 12.78 -6.55 -4.10
C LYS A 17 11.68 -5.55 -3.69
N GLN A 18 11.85 -4.86 -2.56
CA GLN A 18 10.91 -3.83 -2.09
C GLN A 18 10.96 -2.56 -2.93
N VAL A 19 12.14 -2.15 -3.39
CA VAL A 19 12.28 -0.98 -4.28
C VAL A 19 11.56 -1.24 -5.60
N ALA A 20 11.74 -2.42 -6.21
CA ALA A 20 11.05 -2.79 -7.46
C ALA A 20 9.51 -2.75 -7.33
N MET A 21 8.98 -3.21 -6.19
CA MET A 21 7.54 -3.11 -5.89
C MET A 21 7.07 -1.65 -5.86
N LEU A 22 7.80 -0.77 -5.18
CA LEU A 22 7.43 0.64 -5.05
C LEU A 22 7.61 1.40 -6.37
N GLU A 23 8.60 1.04 -7.19
CA GLU A 23 8.77 1.57 -8.55
C GLU A 23 7.59 1.22 -9.45
N PHE A 24 7.14 -0.03 -9.40
CA PHE A 24 5.94 -0.43 -10.13
C PHE A 24 4.69 0.30 -9.62
N ALA A 25 4.52 0.44 -8.30
CA ALA A 25 3.38 1.13 -7.70
C ALA A 25 3.33 2.62 -8.09
N ASP A 26 4.49 3.29 -8.09
CA ASP A 26 4.66 4.67 -8.55
C ASP A 26 4.30 4.79 -10.04
N PHE A 27 4.85 3.91 -10.88
CA PHE A 27 4.57 3.89 -12.31
C PHE A 27 3.09 3.65 -12.63
N LEU A 28 2.45 2.69 -11.94
CA LEU A 28 1.02 2.39 -12.09
C LEU A 28 0.14 3.57 -11.62
N THR A 29 0.59 4.34 -10.63
CA THR A 29 -0.12 5.51 -10.12
C THR A 29 -0.09 6.69 -11.09
N VAL A 30 1.08 6.96 -11.70
CA VAL A 30 1.29 8.13 -12.56
C VAL A 30 0.92 7.84 -14.02
N THR A 31 1.24 6.65 -14.53
CA THR A 31 1.08 6.28 -15.94
C THR A 31 0.46 4.89 -16.14
N PRO A 32 -0.74 4.61 -15.59
CA PRO A 32 -1.36 3.28 -15.66
C PRO A 32 -1.57 2.80 -17.11
N SER A 33 -1.86 3.71 -18.05
CA SER A 33 -2.07 3.38 -19.47
C SER A 33 -0.81 2.93 -20.21
N ARG A 34 0.38 3.06 -19.60
CA ARG A 34 1.66 2.65 -20.18
C ARG A 34 2.19 1.34 -19.60
N VAL A 35 1.46 0.73 -18.66
CA VAL A 35 1.84 -0.56 -18.08
C VAL A 35 1.85 -1.62 -19.18
N SER A 36 2.84 -2.51 -19.11
CA SER A 36 3.07 -3.58 -20.08
C SER A 36 3.64 -4.81 -19.38
N GLN A 37 3.69 -5.93 -20.10
CA GLN A 37 4.22 -7.19 -19.58
C GLN A 37 5.65 -7.05 -19.03
N ALA A 38 6.49 -6.19 -19.63
CA ALA A 38 7.85 -5.95 -19.16
C ALA A 38 7.93 -5.43 -17.72
N HIS A 39 6.93 -4.65 -17.28
CA HIS A 39 6.88 -4.16 -15.90
C HIS A 39 6.53 -5.27 -14.90
N VAL A 40 5.65 -6.20 -15.31
CA VAL A 40 5.30 -7.38 -14.53
C VAL A 40 6.48 -8.34 -14.46
N ASP A 41 7.18 -8.55 -15.58
CA ASP A 41 8.35 -9.41 -15.63
C ASP A 41 9.48 -8.86 -14.75
N SER A 42 9.68 -7.54 -14.70
CA SER A 42 10.64 -6.91 -13.79
C SER A 42 10.35 -7.17 -12.30
N LEU A 43 9.07 -7.30 -11.91
CA LEU A 43 8.70 -7.68 -10.55
C LEU A 43 9.05 -9.16 -10.27
N ARG A 44 8.77 -10.04 -11.24
CA ARG A 44 9.11 -11.47 -11.14
C ARG A 44 10.62 -11.69 -11.05
N ASP A 45 11.39 -10.97 -11.86
CA ASP A 45 12.85 -11.00 -11.85
C ASP A 45 13.43 -10.53 -10.51
N SER A 46 12.69 -9.66 -9.80
CA SER A 46 13.01 -9.20 -8.45
C SER A 46 12.59 -10.19 -7.34
N GLY A 47 11.99 -11.33 -7.72
CA GLY A 47 11.61 -12.43 -6.83
C GLY A 47 10.20 -12.35 -6.27
N TRP A 48 9.30 -11.56 -6.86
CA TRP A 48 7.86 -11.59 -6.53
C TRP A 48 7.14 -12.72 -7.27
N SER A 49 6.21 -13.40 -6.59
CA SER A 49 5.33 -14.39 -7.21
C SER A 49 4.20 -13.72 -7.99
N ASP A 50 3.49 -14.48 -8.82
CA ASP A 50 2.31 -13.96 -9.52
C ASP A 50 1.20 -13.51 -8.56
N GLU A 51 1.02 -14.23 -7.45
CA GLU A 51 0.08 -13.85 -6.38
C GLU A 51 0.49 -12.51 -5.76
N ASP A 52 1.77 -12.32 -5.46
CA ASP A 52 2.29 -11.05 -4.94
C ASP A 52 2.07 -9.90 -5.94
N VAL A 53 2.29 -10.13 -7.24
CA VAL A 53 2.07 -9.10 -8.28
C VAL A 53 0.60 -8.68 -8.33
N VAL A 54 -0.33 -9.63 -8.23
CA VAL A 54 -1.76 -9.34 -8.15
C VAL A 54 -2.07 -8.47 -6.94
N ASP A 55 -1.51 -8.80 -5.77
CA ASP A 55 -1.71 -8.01 -4.56
C ASP A 55 -1.13 -6.60 -4.67
N ILE A 56 0.07 -6.45 -5.26
CA ILE A 56 0.70 -5.15 -5.53
C ILE A 56 -0.20 -4.28 -6.41
N VAL A 57 -0.74 -4.84 -7.50
CA VAL A 57 -1.65 -4.14 -8.42
C VAL A 57 -2.95 -3.75 -7.70
N HIS A 58 -3.56 -4.68 -6.95
CA HIS A 58 -4.81 -4.43 -6.24
C HIS A 58 -4.68 -3.34 -5.20
N ILE A 59 -3.67 -3.43 -4.32
CA ILE A 59 -3.47 -2.44 -3.25
C ILE A 59 -3.19 -1.07 -3.86
N THR A 60 -2.29 -1.00 -4.85
CA THR A 60 -1.97 0.27 -5.53
C THR A 60 -3.21 0.88 -6.18
N SER A 61 -4.01 0.07 -6.86
CA SER A 61 -5.22 0.55 -7.56
C SER A 61 -6.32 0.98 -6.58
N LEU A 62 -6.51 0.24 -5.50
CA LEU A 62 -7.48 0.58 -4.45
C LEU A 62 -7.15 1.92 -3.81
N PHE A 63 -5.89 2.13 -3.42
CA PHE A 63 -5.47 3.42 -2.87
C PHE A 63 -5.66 4.55 -3.89
N ASN A 64 -5.32 4.32 -5.16
CA ASN A 64 -5.56 5.27 -6.24
C ASN A 64 -7.03 5.69 -6.39
N TYR A 65 -7.96 4.75 -6.25
CA TYR A 65 -9.39 5.05 -6.23
C TYR A 65 -9.77 5.88 -4.98
N LEU A 66 -9.35 5.42 -3.79
CA LEU A 66 -9.72 6.05 -2.52
C LEU A 66 -9.21 7.49 -2.39
N VAL A 67 -7.97 7.76 -2.82
CA VAL A 67 -7.43 9.13 -2.79
C VAL A 67 -8.23 10.05 -3.72
N ARG A 68 -8.63 9.58 -4.91
CA ARG A 68 -9.45 10.37 -5.85
C ARG A 68 -10.85 10.65 -5.32
N VAL A 69 -11.44 9.70 -4.57
CA VAL A 69 -12.73 9.93 -3.89
C VAL A 69 -12.57 10.97 -2.80
N ALA A 70 -11.54 10.87 -1.96
CA ALA A 70 -11.27 11.81 -0.89
C ALA A 70 -11.02 13.23 -1.44
N ASP A 71 -10.14 13.35 -2.43
CA ASP A 71 -9.80 14.62 -3.06
C ASP A 71 -11.00 15.23 -3.80
N GLY A 72 -11.76 14.40 -4.53
CA GLY A 72 -12.95 14.83 -5.27
C GLY A 72 -14.09 15.31 -4.38
N LEU A 73 -14.13 14.87 -3.12
CA LEU A 73 -15.11 15.30 -2.13
C LEU A 73 -14.58 16.39 -1.18
N GLY A 74 -13.31 16.78 -1.31
CA GLY A 74 -12.68 17.78 -0.42
C GLY A 74 -12.51 17.30 1.02
N VAL A 75 -12.24 16.00 1.22
CA VAL A 75 -12.02 15.44 2.56
C VAL A 75 -10.72 15.98 3.14
N GLU A 76 -10.82 16.77 4.20
CA GLU A 76 -9.65 17.23 4.95
C GLU A 76 -9.16 16.16 5.92
N LEU A 77 -7.83 15.97 5.97
CA LEU A 77 -7.21 15.02 6.87
C LEU A 77 -6.74 15.74 8.13
N PRO A 78 -7.00 15.17 9.32
CA PRO A 78 -6.50 15.76 10.54
C PRO A 78 -4.96 15.74 10.53
N PRO A 79 -4.30 16.77 11.08
CA PRO A 79 -2.84 16.94 10.99
C PRO A 79 -2.05 15.81 11.66
N ASN A 80 -2.69 15.01 12.51
CA ASN A 80 -2.14 13.87 13.23
C ASN A 80 -2.58 12.51 12.63
N ARG A 81 -3.18 12.47 11.44
CA ARG A 81 -3.59 11.23 10.75
C ARG A 81 -2.42 10.24 10.70
N GLY A 82 -2.64 9.02 11.21
CA GLY A 82 -1.64 7.95 11.24
C GLY A 82 -0.66 7.99 12.42
N GLN A 83 -0.76 9.00 13.30
CA GLN A 83 -0.10 9.04 14.61
C GLN A 83 -1.05 8.71 15.77
N GLU A 84 -2.28 8.35 15.43
CA GLU A 84 -3.35 8.02 16.36
C GLU A 84 -3.27 6.54 16.73
N GLU A 85 -3.47 6.20 18.01
CA GLU A 85 -3.76 4.82 18.38
C GLU A 85 -5.10 4.43 17.75
N ILE A 86 -5.05 3.72 16.61
CA ILE A 86 -6.24 3.32 15.83
C ILE A 86 -7.26 2.59 16.71
N THR A 87 -6.79 1.85 17.71
CA THR A 87 -7.62 1.17 18.71
C THR A 87 -8.49 2.13 19.52
N GLN A 88 -8.12 3.40 19.69
CA GLN A 88 -8.89 4.38 20.46
C GLN A 88 -10.11 4.95 19.71
N GLN A 89 -10.18 4.83 18.39
CA GLN A 89 -11.25 5.42 17.57
C GLN A 89 -12.28 4.41 17.04
N LEU A 90 -12.03 3.11 17.21
CA LEU A 90 -12.99 2.09 16.80
C LEU A 90 -14.17 2.12 17.78
N SER A 91 -15.36 2.47 17.28
CA SER A 91 -16.60 2.50 18.07
C SER A 91 -16.95 1.14 18.67
N PHE A 92 -16.34 0.08 18.15
CA PHE A 92 -16.50 -1.32 18.55
C PHE A 92 -15.28 -1.84 19.31
N ARG A 93 -14.36 -0.98 19.78
CA ARG A 93 -13.13 -1.38 20.49
C ARG A 93 -13.41 -2.35 21.65
N ASP A 94 -14.44 -2.05 22.43
CA ASP A 94 -14.83 -2.86 23.60
C ASP A 94 -15.65 -4.11 23.19
N ASP A 95 -16.10 -4.17 21.94
CA ASP A 95 -16.84 -5.28 21.34
C ASP A 95 -15.96 -6.22 20.51
N ILE A 96 -14.64 -5.96 20.42
CA ILE A 96 -13.70 -6.84 19.71
C ILE A 96 -13.50 -8.12 20.54
N VAL A 97 -14.37 -9.11 20.32
CA VAL A 97 -14.00 -10.49 20.60
C VAL A 97 -12.87 -10.84 19.63
N LEU A 98 -11.65 -10.95 20.15
CA LEU A 98 -10.50 -11.47 19.39
C LEU A 98 -10.95 -12.76 18.72
N LYS A 99 -11.07 -12.75 17.39
CA LYS A 99 -11.39 -13.95 16.63
C LYS A 99 -10.25 -14.93 16.90
N PRO A 100 -10.50 -16.09 17.54
CA PRO A 100 -9.47 -17.10 17.71
C PRO A 100 -9.26 -17.67 16.32
N PHE A 101 -8.37 -17.06 15.53
CA PHE A 101 -7.95 -17.67 14.28
C PHE A 101 -7.42 -19.05 14.66
N GLY A 102 -8.12 -20.08 14.21
CA GLY A 102 -7.68 -21.45 14.36
C GLY A 102 -6.29 -21.59 13.76
N ILE A 103 -5.51 -22.54 14.29
CA ILE A 103 -4.19 -22.89 13.76
C ILE A 103 -4.34 -23.11 12.25
N ILE A 104 -3.63 -22.32 11.45
CA ILE A 104 -3.49 -22.60 10.02
C ILE A 104 -2.69 -23.90 9.94
N ALA A 105 -3.34 -24.95 9.45
CA ALA A 105 -2.73 -26.27 9.24
C ALA A 105 -1.71 -26.25 8.10
#